data_AF-A0A3R6Y6C3-F1
#
_entry.id   AF-A0A3R6Y6C3-F1
#
_cell.length_a   1.000
_cell.length_b   1.000
_cell.length_c   1.000
_cell.angle_alpha   90.00
_cell.angle_beta   90.00
_cell.angle_gamma   90.00
#
_symmetry.space_group_name_H-M   'P 1'
#
loop_
_entity.id
_entity.type
_entity.pdbx_description
1 polymer ?
#
loop_
_entity_poly.entity_id
_entity_poly.type
_entity_poly.pdbx_seq_one_letter_code
_entity_poly.pdbx_strand_id
1 'polypeptide(L)'
;MSSTRAASTYEVADKTPPRRQYFREKHREYHRKMIADEATIKAQCAHLQSILVRLKTGRTSSKVLREASDGPLSWHSIAIVFKREVHQVLRDHQSLVTQTQELESLTKAMQRFVLTNIPPTMSRSNAWHSATLVADPRARNLGKKWLTQQMYHNMHEPFALFPVVGDDEDFYQFDFQASDELNDPFTWIERIQFTWPGTVQMFRRLIETNMQAMHVPNYVQTAST
;
A
#
# COMPACT_ATOMS: atom_id res chain seq x y z
N MET A 1 -81.61 -32.06 -21.65
CA MET A 1 -80.61 -31.35 -20.81
C MET A 1 -79.69 -30.57 -21.74
N SER A 2 -79.83 -29.25 -21.84
CA SER A 2 -78.86 -28.39 -22.53
C SER A 2 -78.74 -27.10 -21.73
N SER A 3 -77.68 -27.04 -20.94
CA SER A 3 -77.40 -26.01 -19.95
C SER A 3 -76.16 -25.23 -20.37
N THR A 4 -76.31 -23.92 -20.46
CA THR A 4 -75.35 -22.92 -19.97
C THR A 4 -73.92 -22.95 -20.52
N ARG A 5 -73.63 -22.16 -21.56
CA ARG A 5 -72.40 -21.33 -21.66
C ARG A 5 -72.35 -20.55 -22.97
N ALA A 6 -72.95 -19.36 -23.01
CA ALA A 6 -72.60 -18.36 -24.02
C ALA A 6 -72.90 -16.91 -23.58
N ALA A 7 -73.26 -16.69 -22.32
CA ALA A 7 -73.54 -15.36 -21.77
C ALA A 7 -72.43 -14.95 -20.79
N SER A 8 -71.18 -14.81 -21.27
CA SER A 8 -70.13 -14.09 -20.53
C SER A 8 -68.86 -13.91 -21.38
N THR A 9 -68.97 -13.26 -22.54
CA THR A 9 -67.78 -12.77 -23.27
C THR A 9 -67.95 -11.40 -23.91
N TYR A 10 -69.14 -10.78 -23.83
CA TYR A 10 -69.43 -9.52 -24.55
C TYR A 10 -69.46 -8.25 -23.69
N GLU A 11 -69.18 -8.31 -22.38
CA GLU A 11 -69.22 -7.10 -21.52
C GLU A 11 -67.85 -6.59 -21.01
N VAL A 12 -66.74 -7.24 -21.36
CA VAL A 12 -65.39 -6.75 -20.98
C VAL A 12 -64.70 -5.98 -22.13
N ALA A 13 -65.28 -5.97 -23.33
CA ALA A 13 -64.62 -5.39 -24.51
C ALA A 13 -64.67 -3.85 -24.56
N ASP A 14 -65.61 -3.18 -23.88
CA ASP A 14 -65.99 -1.80 -24.24
C ASP A 14 -65.47 -0.68 -23.31
N LYS A 15 -64.53 -0.98 -22.40
CA LYS A 15 -63.84 0.04 -21.58
C LYS A 15 -62.42 0.39 -22.06
N THR A 16 -61.98 -0.23 -23.15
CA THR A 16 -60.62 -0.08 -23.74
C THR A 16 -60.39 1.12 -24.68
N PRO A 17 -61.39 1.77 -25.32
CA PRO A 17 -61.12 2.85 -26.28
C PRO A 17 -60.47 4.12 -25.68
N PRO A 18 -60.90 4.64 -24.50
CA PRO A 18 -60.34 5.88 -23.94
C PRO A 18 -58.88 5.73 -23.54
N ARG A 19 -58.53 4.56 -22.99
CA ARG A 19 -57.18 4.26 -22.49
C ARG A 19 -56.16 4.16 -23.62
N ARG A 20 -56.53 3.55 -24.76
CA ARG A 20 -55.67 3.49 -25.95
C ARG A 20 -55.46 4.86 -26.58
N GLN A 21 -56.51 5.68 -26.64
CA GLN A 21 -56.42 7.05 -27.17
C GLN A 21 -55.55 7.93 -26.28
N TYR A 22 -55.67 7.79 -24.95
CA TYR A 22 -54.80 8.45 -23.98
C TYR A 22 -53.32 8.08 -24.16
N PHE A 23 -52.98 6.79 -24.26
CA PHE A 23 -51.59 6.37 -24.45
C PHE A 23 -51.01 6.84 -25.79
N ARG A 24 -51.82 6.87 -26.86
CA ARG A 24 -51.43 7.41 -28.16
C ARG A 24 -51.13 8.91 -28.07
N GLU A 25 -51.99 9.70 -27.43
CA GLU A 25 -51.73 11.13 -27.28
C GLU A 25 -50.52 11.39 -26.40
N LYS A 26 -50.37 10.65 -25.29
CA LYS A 26 -49.19 10.74 -24.42
C LYS A 26 -47.89 10.46 -25.18
N HIS A 27 -47.89 9.48 -26.07
CA HIS A 27 -46.74 9.17 -26.91
C HIS A 27 -46.46 10.26 -27.95
N ARG A 28 -47.51 10.84 -28.56
CA ARG A 28 -47.37 11.98 -29.49
C ARG A 28 -46.82 13.21 -28.78
N GLU A 29 -47.35 13.55 -27.61
CA GLU A 29 -46.89 14.65 -26.76
C GLU A 29 -45.41 14.49 -26.40
N TYR A 30 -45.01 13.28 -25.99
CA TYR A 30 -43.62 12.96 -25.67
C TYR A 30 -42.70 13.15 -26.88
N HIS A 31 -43.08 12.63 -28.05
CA HIS A 31 -42.31 12.84 -29.28
C HIS A 31 -42.22 14.30 -29.69
N ARG A 32 -43.30 15.08 -29.56
CA ARG A 32 -43.29 16.53 -29.85
C ARG A 32 -42.31 17.27 -28.93
N LYS A 33 -42.29 16.95 -27.64
CA LYS A 33 -41.33 17.53 -26.68
C LYS A 33 -39.89 17.17 -27.05
N MET A 34 -39.64 15.89 -27.34
CA MET A 34 -38.30 15.43 -27.73
C MET A 34 -37.78 16.14 -28.99
N ILE A 35 -38.62 16.33 -30.01
CA ILE A 35 -38.26 17.05 -31.24
C ILE A 35 -38.00 18.54 -30.96
N ALA A 36 -38.81 19.17 -30.11
CA ALA A 36 -38.62 20.57 -29.72
C ALA A 36 -37.30 20.74 -28.96
N ASP A 37 -36.99 19.87 -28.00
CA ASP A 37 -35.75 19.88 -27.25
C ASP A 37 -34.54 19.68 -28.18
N GLU A 38 -34.62 18.72 -29.10
CA GLU A 38 -33.59 18.50 -30.12
C GLU A 38 -33.36 19.74 -30.99
N ALA A 39 -34.43 20.42 -31.40
CA ALA A 39 -34.35 21.65 -32.18
C ALA A 39 -33.69 22.80 -31.38
N THR A 40 -34.01 22.94 -30.08
CA THR A 40 -33.37 23.95 -29.22
C THR A 40 -31.88 23.71 -29.04
N ILE A 41 -31.48 22.45 -28.81
CA ILE A 41 -30.07 22.07 -28.67
C ILE A 41 -29.32 22.34 -29.99
N LYS A 42 -29.90 21.98 -31.14
CA LYS A 42 -29.32 22.26 -32.46
C LYS A 42 -29.14 23.76 -32.69
N ALA A 43 -30.12 24.59 -32.29
CA ALA A 43 -30.02 26.04 -32.40
C ALA A 43 -28.90 26.62 -31.50
N GLN A 44 -28.75 26.11 -30.27
CA GLN A 44 -27.65 26.49 -29.38
C GLN A 44 -26.29 26.11 -29.95
N CYS A 45 -26.17 24.89 -30.50
CA CYS A 45 -24.95 24.46 -31.18
C CYS A 45 -24.60 25.37 -32.36
N ALA A 46 -25.57 25.71 -33.21
CA ALA A 46 -25.36 26.63 -34.33
C ALA A 46 -24.94 28.03 -33.86
N HIS A 47 -25.54 28.53 -32.78
CA HIS A 47 -25.18 29.82 -32.18
C HIS A 47 -23.75 29.82 -31.62
N LEU A 48 -23.38 28.79 -30.86
CA LEU A 48 -22.03 28.63 -30.31
C LEU A 48 -20.99 28.49 -31.42
N GLN A 49 -21.30 27.74 -32.49
CA GLN A 49 -20.44 27.63 -33.66
C GLN A 49 -20.26 28.99 -34.36
N SER A 50 -21.33 29.79 -34.50
CA SER A 50 -21.25 31.15 -35.03
C SER A 50 -20.37 32.07 -34.17
N ILE A 51 -20.51 32.00 -32.84
CA ILE A 51 -19.63 32.72 -31.91
C ILE A 51 -18.18 32.30 -32.10
N LEU A 52 -17.90 31.00 -32.19
CA LEU A 52 -16.54 30.49 -32.41
C LEU A 52 -15.95 30.95 -33.75
N VAL A 53 -16.75 30.94 -34.82
CA VAL A 53 -16.31 31.45 -36.13
C VAL A 53 -16.00 32.93 -36.03
N ARG A 54 -16.91 33.75 -35.46
CA ARG A 54 -16.69 35.20 -35.29
C ARG A 54 -15.46 35.51 -34.44
N LEU A 55 -15.23 34.75 -33.37
CA LEU A 55 -14.03 34.89 -32.54
C LEU A 55 -12.75 34.48 -33.30
N LYS A 56 -12.80 33.43 -34.12
CA LYS A 56 -11.66 33.00 -34.95
C LYS A 56 -11.35 34.01 -36.06
N THR A 57 -12.36 34.53 -36.75
CA THR A 57 -12.20 35.54 -37.82
C THR A 57 -11.82 36.92 -37.25
N GLY A 58 -12.31 37.29 -36.07
CA GLY A 58 -11.83 38.47 -35.35
C GLY A 58 -10.37 38.31 -34.87
N ARG A 59 -9.96 37.09 -34.53
CA ARG A 59 -8.60 36.78 -34.09
C ARG A 59 -7.57 36.84 -35.22
N THR A 60 -7.94 36.53 -36.47
CA THR A 60 -7.02 36.68 -37.63
C THR A 60 -6.77 38.15 -37.96
N SER A 61 -7.79 39.02 -37.86
CA SER A 61 -7.62 40.48 -38.03
C SER A 61 -6.81 41.11 -36.88
N SER A 62 -7.02 40.66 -35.63
CA SER A 62 -6.22 41.09 -34.47
C SER A 62 -4.78 40.56 -34.47
N LYS A 63 -4.45 39.53 -35.25
CA LYS A 63 -3.12 38.92 -35.27
C LYS A 63 -2.06 39.84 -35.89
N VAL A 64 -2.45 40.56 -36.95
CA VAL A 64 -1.59 41.51 -37.69
C VAL A 64 -1.15 42.70 -36.82
N LEU A 65 -1.99 43.12 -35.85
CA LEU A 65 -1.65 44.23 -34.94
C LEU A 65 -0.83 43.78 -33.71
N ARG A 66 -0.94 42.51 -33.28
CA ARG A 66 -0.21 41.99 -32.10
C ARG A 66 1.20 41.48 -32.41
N GLU A 67 1.43 40.98 -33.63
CA GLU A 67 2.77 40.52 -34.05
C GLU A 67 3.84 41.63 -34.04
N ALA A 68 3.44 42.91 -34.06
CA ALA A 68 4.34 44.04 -33.90
C ALA A 68 4.63 44.43 -32.44
N SER A 69 3.86 43.92 -31.46
CA SER A 69 3.99 44.27 -30.03
C SER A 69 4.48 43.11 -29.16
N ASP A 70 4.41 41.87 -29.63
CA ASP A 70 4.96 40.72 -28.94
C ASP A 70 6.43 40.58 -29.34
N GLY A 71 7.33 41.14 -28.51
CA GLY A 71 8.77 40.94 -28.63
C GLY A 71 9.17 39.45 -28.60
N PRO A 72 10.47 39.11 -28.64
CA PRO A 72 10.98 37.74 -28.84
C PRO A 72 10.47 36.68 -27.85
N LEU A 73 9.80 37.05 -26.76
CA LEU A 73 9.05 36.17 -25.88
C LEU A 73 7.66 36.75 -25.56
N SER A 74 6.61 36.03 -25.95
CA SER A 74 5.24 36.39 -25.54
C SER A 74 5.03 36.14 -24.04
N TRP A 75 4.28 37.03 -23.38
CA TRP A 75 3.87 36.83 -21.97
C TRP A 75 3.11 35.52 -21.75
N HIS A 76 2.42 35.02 -22.77
CA HIS A 76 1.74 33.73 -22.72
C HIS A 76 2.75 32.57 -22.58
N SER A 77 3.84 32.60 -23.35
CA SER A 77 4.92 31.62 -23.26
C SER A 77 5.61 31.66 -21.89
N ILE A 78 5.88 32.85 -21.37
CA ILE A 78 6.47 33.05 -20.03
C ILE A 78 5.54 32.48 -18.94
N ALA A 79 4.23 32.77 -19.02
CA ALA A 79 3.25 32.27 -18.05
C ALA A 79 3.12 30.74 -18.08
N ILE A 80 3.22 30.10 -19.25
CA ILE A 80 3.19 28.63 -19.37
C ILE A 80 4.41 28.02 -18.67
N VAL A 81 5.61 28.58 -18.88
CA VAL A 81 6.83 28.10 -18.23
C VAL A 81 6.70 28.24 -16.72
N PHE A 82 6.35 29.42 -16.20
CA PHE A 82 6.16 29.61 -14.76
C PHE A 82 5.11 28.68 -14.18
N LYS A 83 3.98 28.49 -14.87
CA LYS A 83 2.97 27.54 -14.45
C LYS A 83 3.56 26.14 -14.34
N ARG A 84 4.31 25.66 -15.33
CA ARG A 84 4.95 24.34 -15.30
C ARG A 84 5.95 24.22 -14.15
N GLU A 85 6.83 25.20 -14.01
CA GLU A 85 7.88 25.18 -12.98
C GLU A 85 7.28 25.22 -11.57
N VAL A 86 6.23 26.01 -11.32
CA VAL A 86 5.52 26.01 -10.03
C VAL A 86 4.93 24.64 -9.73
N HIS A 87 4.29 23.98 -10.70
CA HIS A 87 3.77 22.62 -10.48
C HIS A 87 4.89 21.61 -10.22
N GLN A 88 6.04 21.75 -10.88
CA GLN A 88 7.19 20.88 -10.65
C GLN A 88 7.75 21.08 -9.23
N VAL A 89 8.01 22.33 -8.83
CA VAL A 89 8.51 22.67 -7.49
C VAL A 89 7.56 22.20 -6.40
N LEU A 90 6.24 22.34 -6.60
CA LEU A 90 5.26 21.86 -5.62
C LEU A 90 5.26 20.33 -5.49
N ARG A 91 5.40 19.59 -6.59
CA ARG A 91 5.52 18.12 -6.55
C ARG A 91 6.81 17.70 -5.86
N ASP A 92 7.92 18.34 -6.20
CA ASP A 92 9.23 18.03 -5.62
C ASP A 92 9.20 18.33 -4.12
N HIS A 93 8.65 19.48 -3.72
CA HIS A 93 8.46 19.81 -2.31
C HIS A 93 7.63 18.77 -1.56
N GLN A 94 6.48 18.34 -2.13
CA GLN A 94 5.66 17.29 -1.52
C GLN A 94 6.44 15.98 -1.38
N SER A 95 7.19 15.58 -2.40
CA SER A 95 8.03 14.37 -2.36
C SER A 95 9.10 14.46 -1.28
N LEU A 96 9.81 15.59 -1.18
CA LEU A 96 10.83 15.82 -0.16
C LEU A 96 10.23 15.79 1.25
N VAL A 97 9.06 16.39 1.45
CA VAL A 97 8.36 16.36 2.74
C VAL A 97 7.98 14.93 3.14
N THR A 98 7.49 14.12 2.21
CA THR A 98 7.20 12.71 2.49
C THR A 98 8.48 11.95 2.85
N GLN A 99 9.56 12.16 2.11
CA GLN A 99 10.85 11.50 2.38
C GLN A 99 11.42 11.89 3.75
N THR A 100 11.35 13.16 4.14
CA THR A 100 11.83 13.61 5.45
C THR A 100 11.01 13.02 6.58
N GLN A 101 9.68 12.96 6.43
CA GLN A 101 8.80 12.33 7.41
C GLN A 101 9.09 10.83 7.57
N GLU A 102 9.31 10.10 6.46
CA GLU A 102 9.71 8.70 6.51
C GLU A 102 11.03 8.50 7.25
N LEU A 103 12.06 9.29 6.93
CA LEU A 103 13.36 9.21 7.59
C LEU A 103 13.28 9.56 9.08
N GLU A 104 12.47 10.55 9.44
CA GLU A 104 12.23 10.91 10.84
C GLU A 104 11.55 9.76 11.59
N SER A 105 10.54 9.12 10.98
CA SER A 105 9.87 7.95 11.55
C SER A 105 10.84 6.78 11.77
N LEU A 106 11.72 6.53 10.79
CA LEU A 106 12.74 5.50 10.85
C LEU A 106 13.76 5.79 11.95
N THR A 107 14.19 7.04 12.08
CA THR A 107 15.12 7.47 13.12
C THR A 107 14.52 7.25 14.51
N LYS A 108 13.26 7.65 14.72
CA LYS A 108 12.55 7.41 15.99
C LYS A 108 12.38 5.93 16.29
N ALA A 109 12.10 5.11 15.27
CA ALA A 109 11.98 3.67 15.41
C ALA A 109 13.32 3.04 15.81
N MET A 110 14.42 3.45 15.19
CA MET A 110 15.77 2.97 15.50
C MET A 110 16.26 3.43 16.88
N GLN A 111 15.96 4.66 17.29
CA GLN A 111 16.26 5.14 18.64
C GLN A 111 15.56 4.28 19.69
N ARG A 112 14.26 4.01 19.50
CA ARG A 112 13.51 3.10 20.37
C ARG A 112 14.11 1.69 20.36
N PHE A 113 14.42 1.16 19.18
CA PHE A 113 15.07 -0.15 19.05
C PHE A 113 16.35 -0.23 19.87
N VAL A 114 17.25 0.76 19.76
CA VAL A 114 18.50 0.79 20.52
C VAL A 114 18.24 0.83 22.03
N LEU A 115 17.32 1.67 22.48
CA LEU A 115 16.96 1.78 23.91
C LEU A 115 16.35 0.50 24.49
N THR A 116 15.59 -0.26 23.69
CA THR A 116 14.99 -1.52 24.14
C THR A 116 15.97 -2.69 24.11
N ASN A 117 16.92 -2.69 23.18
CA ASN A 117 17.82 -3.83 22.95
C ASN A 117 19.20 -3.70 23.62
N ILE A 118 19.59 -2.51 24.06
CA ILE A 118 20.79 -2.32 24.88
C ILE A 118 20.38 -2.37 26.36
N PRO A 119 20.78 -3.40 27.12
CA PRO A 119 20.52 -3.43 28.55
C PRO A 119 21.26 -2.28 29.26
N PRO A 120 20.62 -1.63 30.27
CA PRO A 120 21.18 -0.46 30.96
C PRO A 120 22.42 -0.76 31.79
N THR A 121 22.68 -2.03 32.09
CA THR A 121 23.89 -2.51 32.76
C THR A 121 24.45 -3.68 31.97
N MET A 122 25.70 -3.57 31.53
CA MET A 122 26.43 -4.70 30.95
C MET A 122 26.65 -5.74 32.06
N SER A 123 25.63 -6.55 32.34
CA SER A 123 25.82 -7.78 33.08
C SER A 123 26.71 -8.66 32.20
N ARG A 124 27.95 -8.84 32.62
CA ARG A 124 28.97 -9.70 31.99
C ARG A 124 28.52 -11.17 31.83
N SER A 125 27.35 -11.51 32.33
CA SER A 125 26.88 -12.88 32.48
C SER A 125 26.35 -13.49 31.18
N ASN A 126 25.70 -12.71 30.30
CA ASN A 126 25.07 -13.28 29.10
C ASN A 126 25.26 -12.35 27.90
N ALA A 127 26.33 -12.55 27.13
CA ALA A 127 26.70 -11.65 26.03
C ALA A 127 25.61 -11.54 24.93
N TRP A 128 24.74 -12.53 24.79
CA TRP A 128 23.74 -12.61 23.71
C TRP A 128 22.33 -12.61 24.31
N HIS A 129 21.70 -11.43 24.33
CA HIS A 129 20.31 -11.27 24.75
C HIS A 129 19.33 -11.40 23.59
N SER A 130 18.14 -11.90 23.88
CA SER A 130 17.01 -11.86 22.95
C SER A 130 16.72 -10.42 22.55
N ALA A 131 16.72 -10.15 21.24
CA ALA A 131 16.48 -8.83 20.70
C ALA A 131 15.08 -8.73 20.10
N THR A 132 14.32 -7.70 20.48
CA THR A 132 13.01 -7.42 19.89
C THR A 132 13.17 -6.55 18.65
N LEU A 133 12.73 -7.07 17.50
CA LEU A 133 12.76 -6.36 16.23
C LEU A 133 11.51 -5.49 16.01
N VAL A 134 11.71 -4.33 15.39
CA VAL A 134 10.61 -3.42 15.05
C VAL A 134 9.73 -4.00 13.93
N ALA A 135 8.42 -3.71 13.98
CA ALA A 135 7.47 -4.12 12.96
C ALA A 135 7.74 -3.48 11.58
N ASP A 136 8.23 -2.24 11.53
CA ASP A 136 8.59 -1.55 10.30
C ASP A 136 9.69 -2.30 9.51
N PRO A 137 9.49 -2.67 8.24
CA PRO A 137 10.46 -3.46 7.47
C PRO A 137 11.84 -2.81 7.34
N ARG A 138 11.92 -1.48 7.18
CA ARG A 138 13.19 -0.77 6.99
C ARG A 138 13.98 -0.75 8.30
N ALA A 139 13.33 -0.37 9.40
CA ALA A 139 13.91 -0.42 10.75
C ALA A 139 14.31 -1.85 11.13
N ARG A 140 13.50 -2.84 10.80
CA ARG A 140 13.79 -4.26 11.04
C ARG A 140 15.08 -4.71 10.35
N ASN A 141 15.26 -4.39 9.08
CA ASN A 141 16.46 -4.75 8.34
C ASN A 141 17.71 -4.07 8.92
N LEU A 142 17.59 -2.80 9.31
CA LEU A 142 18.68 -2.08 9.96
C LEU A 142 19.00 -2.65 11.35
N GLY A 143 17.98 -2.99 12.14
CA GLY A 143 18.12 -3.64 13.43
C GLY A 143 18.81 -5.00 13.33
N LYS A 144 18.44 -5.83 12.34
CA LYS A 144 19.15 -7.09 12.04
C LYS A 144 20.63 -6.85 11.74
N LYS A 145 20.94 -5.91 10.84
CA LYS A 145 22.33 -5.57 10.49
C LYS A 145 23.12 -5.11 11.72
N TRP A 146 22.53 -4.26 12.53
CA TRP A 146 23.15 -3.76 13.77
C TRP A 146 23.40 -4.90 14.77
N LEU A 147 22.42 -5.76 15.02
CA LEU A 147 22.59 -6.93 15.89
C LEU A 147 23.69 -7.86 15.40
N THR A 148 23.75 -8.12 14.09
CA THR A 148 24.81 -8.94 13.51
C THR A 148 26.19 -8.31 13.72
N GLN A 149 26.31 -7.00 13.52
CA GLN A 149 27.57 -6.28 13.78
C GLN A 149 27.93 -6.31 15.27
N GLN A 150 26.94 -6.12 16.16
CA GLN A 150 27.14 -6.19 17.60
C GLN A 150 27.62 -7.59 18.01
N MET A 151 27.02 -8.66 17.49
CA MET A 151 27.47 -10.03 17.74
C MET A 151 28.90 -10.27 17.24
N TYR A 152 29.23 -9.80 16.03
CA TYR A 152 30.56 -9.98 15.45
C TYR A 152 31.65 -9.26 16.26
N HIS A 153 31.43 -7.99 16.61
CA HIS A 153 32.42 -7.21 17.34
C HIS A 153 32.54 -7.59 18.82
N ASN A 154 31.48 -8.14 19.42
CA ASN A 154 31.49 -8.63 20.80
C ASN A 154 31.62 -10.15 20.88
N MET A 155 32.11 -10.82 19.83
CA MET A 155 32.21 -12.28 19.84
C MET A 155 33.24 -12.79 20.86
N HIS A 156 34.29 -12.02 21.15
CA HIS A 156 35.41 -12.50 21.97
C HIS A 156 35.01 -12.90 23.39
N GLU A 157 34.12 -12.14 24.04
CA GLU A 157 33.66 -12.44 25.41
C GLU A 157 32.89 -13.76 25.52
N PRO A 158 31.81 -14.01 24.74
CA PRO A 158 31.10 -15.28 24.77
C PRO A 158 31.95 -16.45 24.28
N PHE A 159 32.84 -16.23 23.30
CA PHE A 159 33.76 -17.27 22.85
C PHE A 159 34.81 -17.61 23.91
N ALA A 160 35.21 -16.69 24.78
CA ALA A 160 36.10 -16.98 25.92
C ALA A 160 35.45 -17.87 26.98
N LEU A 161 34.12 -18.03 26.97
CA LEU A 161 33.40 -18.98 27.83
C LEU A 161 33.46 -20.41 27.28
N PHE A 162 33.89 -20.62 26.04
CA PHE A 162 34.12 -21.96 25.52
C PHE A 162 35.38 -22.54 26.17
N PRO A 163 35.36 -23.82 26.58
CA PRO A 163 36.56 -24.45 27.09
C PRO A 163 37.64 -24.51 26.00
N VAL A 164 38.90 -24.49 26.43
CA VAL A 164 40.04 -24.69 25.55
C VAL A 164 40.12 -26.17 25.21
N VAL A 165 39.36 -26.60 24.21
CA VAL A 165 39.39 -27.94 23.64
C VAL A 165 40.15 -27.88 22.31
N GLY A 166 40.86 -28.94 21.92
CA GLY A 166 41.53 -28.99 20.61
C GLY A 166 40.53 -28.94 19.46
N ASP A 167 40.96 -28.45 18.28
CA ASP A 167 40.10 -28.29 17.11
C ASP A 167 39.48 -29.62 16.62
N ASP A 168 40.13 -30.76 16.92
CA ASP A 168 39.70 -32.10 16.52
C ASP A 168 38.77 -32.80 17.53
N GLU A 169 38.48 -32.16 18.66
CA GLU A 169 37.66 -32.73 19.72
C GLU A 169 36.25 -32.13 19.67
N ASP A 170 35.25 -33.00 19.73
CA ASP A 170 33.86 -32.59 19.86
C ASP A 170 33.59 -32.16 21.32
N PHE A 171 32.87 -31.05 21.49
CA PHE A 171 32.48 -30.52 22.79
C PHE A 171 30.97 -30.24 22.85
N TYR A 172 30.36 -30.60 23.97
CA TYR A 172 28.94 -30.37 24.24
C TYR A 172 28.77 -29.95 25.70
N GLN A 173 28.17 -28.78 25.91
CA GLN A 173 27.79 -28.28 27.22
C GLN A 173 26.34 -27.82 27.20
N PHE A 174 25.62 -28.21 28.26
CA PHE A 174 24.24 -27.84 28.48
C PHE A 174 24.11 -27.24 29.89
N ASP A 175 23.92 -25.93 29.96
CA ASP A 175 23.65 -25.23 31.20
C ASP A 175 22.14 -25.03 31.33
N PHE A 176 21.54 -25.55 32.40
CA PHE A 176 20.12 -25.38 32.69
C PHE A 176 19.95 -24.48 33.90
N GLN A 177 19.21 -23.38 33.73
CA GLN A 177 18.77 -22.52 34.82
C GLN A 177 17.27 -22.64 34.99
N ALA A 178 16.88 -23.31 36.07
CA ALA A 178 15.53 -23.24 36.61
C ALA A 178 15.46 -22.13 37.66
N SER A 179 14.39 -21.35 37.58
CA SER A 179 14.03 -20.40 38.61
C SER A 179 13.06 -21.06 39.58
N ASP A 180 13.21 -20.80 40.87
CA ASP A 180 12.31 -21.31 41.92
C ASP A 180 10.96 -20.58 41.96
N GLU A 181 10.81 -19.50 41.18
CA GLU A 181 9.57 -18.73 41.09
C GLU A 181 8.56 -19.39 40.13
N LEU A 182 7.30 -19.50 40.59
CA LEU A 182 6.22 -20.27 39.96
C LEU A 182 5.87 -19.90 38.50
N ASN A 183 6.40 -18.78 37.96
CA ASN A 183 6.08 -18.26 36.63
C ASN A 183 7.30 -17.83 35.81
N ASP A 184 8.52 -18.10 36.27
CA ASP A 184 9.72 -17.65 35.57
C ASP A 184 10.15 -18.74 34.55
N PRO A 185 10.38 -18.38 33.27
CA PRO A 185 10.64 -19.38 32.24
C PRO A 185 11.96 -20.11 32.50
N PHE A 186 11.97 -21.42 32.28
CA PHE A 186 13.21 -22.18 32.23
C PHE A 186 14.10 -21.64 31.11
N THR A 187 15.35 -21.33 31.44
CA THR A 187 16.34 -20.94 30.43
C THR A 187 17.42 -21.99 30.38
N TRP A 188 17.85 -22.34 29.17
CA TRP A 188 19.01 -23.21 28.98
C TRP A 188 19.95 -22.60 27.95
N ILE A 189 21.23 -22.84 28.14
CA ILE A 189 22.29 -22.47 27.20
C ILE A 189 22.95 -23.76 26.75
N GLU A 190 22.92 -23.99 25.44
CA GLU A 190 23.61 -25.09 24.79
C GLU A 190 24.84 -24.52 24.05
N ARG A 191 26.02 -25.08 24.33
CA ARG A 191 27.26 -24.77 23.62
C ARG A 191 27.79 -26.05 23.00
N ILE A 192 28.03 -26.02 21.69
CA ILE A 192 28.49 -27.19 20.95
C ILE A 192 29.65 -26.81 20.02
N GLN A 193 30.67 -27.66 19.98
CA GLN A 193 31.72 -27.70 18.97
C GLN A 193 31.73 -29.10 18.38
N PHE A 194 31.73 -29.22 17.07
CA PHE A 194 31.92 -30.49 16.39
C PHE A 194 32.45 -30.27 14.98
N THR A 195 33.12 -31.27 14.44
CA THR A 195 33.51 -31.26 13.03
C THR A 195 32.34 -31.71 12.16
N TRP A 196 31.85 -30.83 11.30
CA TRP A 196 30.80 -31.20 10.34
C TRP A 196 31.40 -31.64 8.99
N PRO A 197 31.16 -32.88 8.54
CA PRO A 197 31.63 -33.32 7.23
C PRO A 197 30.86 -32.61 6.10
N GLY A 198 31.59 -31.95 5.21
CA GLY A 198 31.04 -31.32 4.01
C GLY A 198 31.32 -29.83 3.92
N THR A 199 30.50 -29.11 3.15
CA THR A 199 30.69 -27.67 2.91
C THR A 199 29.72 -26.83 3.73
N VAL A 200 30.09 -25.56 4.00
CA VAL A 200 29.20 -24.57 4.64
C VAL A 200 27.86 -24.42 3.92
N GLN A 201 27.81 -24.64 2.59
CA GLN A 201 26.57 -24.63 1.83
C GLN A 201 25.63 -25.77 2.20
N MET A 202 26.16 -26.97 2.45
CA MET A 202 25.36 -28.12 2.91
C MET A 202 24.78 -27.86 4.30
N PHE A 203 25.60 -27.32 5.20
CA PHE A 203 25.15 -26.90 6.54
C PHE A 203 24.03 -25.85 6.45
N ARG A 204 24.22 -24.79 5.64
CA ARG A 204 23.19 -23.77 5.40
C ARG A 204 21.87 -24.39 4.94
N ARG A 205 21.91 -25.28 3.93
CA ARG A 205 20.71 -25.93 3.39
C ARG A 205 20.00 -26.80 4.44
N LEU A 206 20.75 -27.50 5.28
CA LEU A 206 20.19 -28.31 6.37
C LEU A 206 19.45 -27.42 7.37
N ILE A 207 20.09 -26.34 7.84
CA ILE A 207 19.47 -25.39 8.78
C ILE A 207 18.25 -24.73 8.17
N GLU A 208 18.29 -24.28 6.91
CA GLU A 208 17.14 -23.69 6.23
C GLU A 208 15.97 -24.66 6.14
N THR A 209 16.24 -25.94 5.82
CA THR A 209 15.20 -26.98 5.71
C THR A 209 14.59 -27.30 7.07
N ASN A 210 15.41 -27.42 8.12
CA ASN A 210 14.94 -27.72 9.48
C ASN A 210 14.24 -26.52 10.13
N MET A 211 14.70 -25.28 9.92
CA MET A 211 14.01 -24.09 10.41
C MET A 211 12.67 -23.86 9.70
N GLN A 212 12.57 -24.18 8.40
CA GLN A 212 11.29 -24.19 7.69
C GLN A 212 10.34 -25.25 8.28
N ALA A 213 10.85 -26.42 8.69
CA ALA A 213 10.05 -27.44 9.37
C ALA A 213 9.61 -27.02 10.78
N MET A 214 10.38 -26.18 11.48
CA MET A 214 10.04 -25.62 12.79
C MET A 214 9.03 -24.45 12.70
N HIS A 215 8.76 -23.92 11.51
CA HIS A 215 7.78 -22.87 11.30
C HIS A 215 6.49 -23.45 10.70
N VAL A 216 5.41 -23.49 11.53
CA VAL A 216 3.95 -23.61 11.26
C VAL A 216 3.30 -24.82 12.00
N PRO A 217 2.15 -24.67 12.71
CA PRO A 217 1.10 -23.66 12.51
C PRO A 217 0.85 -22.68 13.66
N ASN A 218 0.48 -21.46 13.26
CA ASN A 218 -0.28 -20.52 14.07
C ASN A 218 -1.52 -21.25 14.61
N TYR A 219 -1.59 -21.44 15.92
CA TYR A 219 -2.85 -21.76 16.58
C TYR A 219 -3.77 -20.54 16.45
N VAL A 220 -4.64 -20.56 15.43
CA VAL A 220 -5.85 -19.75 15.45
C VAL A 220 -6.71 -20.34 16.55
N GLN A 221 -6.71 -19.69 17.71
CA GLN A 221 -7.63 -20.01 18.79
C GLN A 221 -9.03 -19.61 18.30
N THR A 222 -9.77 -20.58 17.77
CA THR A 222 -11.20 -20.44 17.53
C THR A 222 -11.87 -20.27 18.88
N ALA A 223 -12.27 -19.04 19.19
CA ALA A 223 -13.21 -18.78 20.27
C ALA A 223 -14.54 -19.45 19.89
N SER A 224 -14.89 -20.53 20.60
CA SER A 224 -16.25 -21.04 20.61
C SER A 224 -17.11 -20.11 21.46
N THR A 225 -18.18 -19.65 20.82
CA THR A 225 -19.36 -18.96 21.37
C THR A 225 -19.92 -19.58 22.64
#